data_AF-A0A926CRH7-F1
#
_entry.id   AF-A0A926CRH7-F1
#
_cell.length_a   1.000
_cell.length_b   1.000
_cell.length_c   1.000
_cell.angle_alpha   90.00
_cell.angle_beta   90.00
_cell.angle_gamma   90.00
#
_symmetry.space_group_name_H-M   'P 1'
#
loop_
_entity.id
_entity.type
_entity.pdbx_description
1 polymer ?
#
loop_
_entity_poly.entity_id
_entity_poly.type
_entity_poly.pdbx_seq_one_letter_code
_entity_poly.pdbx_strand_id
1 'polypeptide(L)' 'MTLDELKVFVDAAIDERLTRMLGHFELPETSQGDLTWDEIRQLADQHRWTPPPGAKSSQDFLREDRRN' A
#
# COMPACT_ATOMS: atom_id res chain seq x y z
N MET A 1 -15.63 -25.94 -19.38
CA MET A 1 -14.96 -24.91 -18.58
C MET A 1 -14.14 -25.63 -17.52
N THR A 2 -12.82 -25.54 -17.60
CA THR A 2 -11.91 -26.16 -16.63
C THR A 2 -11.71 -25.25 -15.41
N LEU A 3 -11.14 -25.78 -14.34
CA LEU A 3 -10.86 -25.00 -13.13
C LEU A 3 -9.83 -23.89 -13.39
N ASP A 4 -8.88 -24.13 -14.29
CA ASP A 4 -7.88 -23.15 -14.70
C ASP A 4 -8.50 -22.01 -15.51
N GLU A 5 -9.44 -22.32 -16.39
CA GLU A 5 -10.21 -21.30 -17.12
C GLU A 5 -11.05 -20.42 -16.18
N LEU A 6 -11.62 -21.02 -15.12
CA LEU A 6 -12.37 -20.26 -14.10
C LEU A 6 -11.45 -19.30 -13.32
N LYS A 7 -10.24 -19.73 -12.96
CA LYS A 7 -9.28 -18.88 -12.25
C LYS A 7 -8.89 -17.67 -13.07
N VAL A 8 -8.50 -17.88 -14.33
CA VAL A 8 -8.12 -16.79 -15.25
C VAL A 8 -9.27 -15.80 -15.41
N PHE A 9 -10.51 -16.29 -15.50
CA PHE A 9 -11.68 -15.44 -15.61
C PHE A 9 -11.94 -14.61 -14.34
N VAL A 10 -11.79 -15.21 -13.16
CA VAL A 10 -11.96 -14.51 -11.88
C VAL A 10 -10.87 -13.45 -11.69
N ASP A 11 -9.62 -13.78 -12.01
CA ASP A 11 -8.50 -12.84 -11.89
C ASP A 11 -8.72 -11.62 -12.79
N ALA A 12 -9.12 -11.83 -14.05
CA ALA A 12 -9.42 -10.74 -14.98
C ALA A 12 -10.58 -9.85 -14.49
N ALA A 13 -11.63 -10.45 -13.92
CA ALA A 13 -12.78 -9.70 -13.41
C ALA A 13 -12.44 -8.89 -12.15
N ILE A 14 -11.57 -9.42 -11.29
CA ILE A 14 -11.07 -8.71 -10.11
C ILE A 14 -10.19 -7.53 -10.54
N ASP A 15 -9.25 -7.75 -11.47
CA ASP A 15 -8.35 -6.70 -11.97
C ASP A 15 -9.12 -5.54 -12.61
N GLU A 16 -10.13 -5.83 -13.44
CA GLU A 16 -10.96 -4.79 -14.04
C GLU A 16 -11.69 -3.97 -12.98
N ARG A 17 -12.25 -4.65 -11.96
CA ARG A 17 -12.97 -4.00 -10.88
C ARG A 17 -12.05 -3.13 -10.02
N LEU A 18 -10.88 -3.64 -9.66
CA LEU A 18 -9.89 -2.91 -8.87
C LEU A 18 -9.38 -1.69 -9.63
N THR A 19 -9.07 -1.85 -10.92
CA THR A 19 -8.66 -0.75 -11.80
C THR A 19 -9.72 0.35 -11.86
N ARG A 20 -11.01 -0.02 -11.94
CA ARG A 20 -12.11 0.94 -11.96
C ARG A 20 -12.29 1.67 -10.63
N MET A 21 -12.10 0.99 -9.50
CA MET A 21 -12.32 1.56 -8.17
C MET A 21 -11.17 2.44 -7.69
N LEU A 22 -9.93 2.03 -7.97
CA LEU A 22 -8.75 2.64 -7.38
C LEU A 22 -7.93 3.43 -8.42
N GLY A 23 -8.20 3.24 -9.72
CA GLY A 23 -7.39 3.77 -10.82
C GLY A 23 -6.30 2.77 -11.27
N HIS A 24 -5.48 3.18 -12.23
CA HIS A 24 -4.34 2.38 -12.67
C HIS A 24 -3.19 2.53 -11.66
N PHE A 25 -2.85 1.45 -10.97
CA PHE A 25 -1.64 1.39 -10.17
C PHE A 25 -0.53 0.82 -11.04
N GLU A 26 0.45 1.65 -11.39
CA GLU A 26 1.76 1.14 -11.76
C GLU A 26 2.39 0.62 -10.47
N LEU A 27 2.07 -0.63 -10.13
CA LEU A 27 2.92 -1.38 -9.23
C LEU A 27 4.25 -1.50 -9.99
N PRO A 28 5.36 -0.96 -9.46
CA PRO A 28 6.65 -1.35 -10.00
C PRO A 28 6.66 -2.88 -9.96
N GLU A 29 7.07 -3.51 -11.05
CA GLU A 29 7.38 -4.94 -11.09
C GLU A 29 8.39 -5.20 -9.98
N THR A 30 7.90 -5.44 -8.76
CA THR A 30 8.71 -5.91 -7.66
C THR A 30 9.11 -7.27 -8.16
N SER A 31 10.33 -7.33 -8.66
CA SER A 31 11.02 -8.58 -8.90
C SER A 31 10.74 -9.40 -7.66
N GLN A 32 9.95 -10.47 -7.79
CA GLN A 32 9.68 -11.43 -6.72
C GLN A 32 10.98 -12.18 -6.42
N GLY A 33 11.95 -11.45 -5.92
CA GLY A 33 13.32 -11.83 -5.69
C GLY A 33 13.87 -10.96 -4.58
N ASP A 34 13.79 -11.51 -3.37
CA ASP A 34 14.75 -11.30 -2.28
C ASP A 34 15.24 -9.86 -2.07
N LEU A 35 14.32 -8.91 -1.86
CA LEU A 35 14.72 -7.69 -1.17
C LEU A 35 15.24 -8.08 0.21
N THR A 36 16.53 -7.85 0.43
CA THR A 36 17.17 -8.06 1.72
C THR A 36 16.57 -7.11 2.75
N TRP A 37 16.66 -7.49 4.03
CA TRP A 37 16.12 -6.64 5.10
C TRP A 37 16.79 -5.25 5.13
N ASP A 38 18.04 -5.14 4.65
CA ASP A 38 18.72 -3.85 4.56
C ASP A 38 18.12 -2.95 3.46
N GLU A 39 17.74 -3.51 2.31
CA GLU A 39 17.08 -2.78 1.22
C GLU A 39 15.67 -2.31 1.61
N ILE A 40 14.91 -3.16 2.32
CA ILE A 40 13.59 -2.76 2.81
C ILE A 40 13.72 -1.66 3.86
N ARG A 41 14.72 -1.72 4.76
CA ARG A 41 14.98 -0.63 5.71
C ARG A 41 15.32 0.67 4.99
N GLN A 42 16.15 0.61 3.95
CA GLN A 42 16.52 1.78 3.17
C GLN A 42 15.33 2.40 2.42
N LEU A 43 14.45 1.58 1.84
CA LEU A 43 13.21 2.04 1.21
C LEU A 43 12.27 2.68 2.24
N ALA A 44 12.12 2.06 3.41
CA ALA A 44 11.30 2.59 4.49
C ALA A 44 11.79 3.96 4.97
N ASP A 45 13.11 4.18 5.03
CA ASP A 45 13.69 5.48 5.39
C ASP A 45 13.55 6.51 4.25
N GLN A 46 13.69 6.11 2.98
CA GLN A 46 13.48 7.02 1.84
C GLN A 46 12.04 7.53 1.74
N HIS A 47 11.07 6.67 1.99
CA HIS A 47 9.65 7.00 1.96
C HIS A 47 9.11 7.49 3.30
N ARG A 48 10.00 7.74 4.27
CA ARG A 48 9.62 8.14 5.62
C ARG A 48 9.14 9.58 5.61
N TRP A 49 7.84 9.75 5.80
CA TRP A 49 7.29 11.07 6.05
C TRP A 49 7.83 11.59 7.39
N THR A 50 8.63 12.65 7.34
CA THR A 50 9.07 13.37 8.54
C THR A 50 8.10 14.52 8.78
N PRO A 51 7.33 14.50 9.88
CA PRO A 51 6.39 15.58 10.18
C PRO A 51 7.15 16.91 10.30
N PRO A 52 6.59 18.03 9.82
CA PRO A 52 7.21 19.35 9.98
C PRO A 52 7.36 19.71 11.47
N PRO A 53 8.33 20.57 11.83
CA PRO A 53 8.49 21.03 13.21
C PRO A 53 7.21 21.71 13.70
N GLY A 54 6.70 21.25 14.86
CA GLY A 54 5.41 21.70 15.41
C GLY A 54 4.19 20.89 14.95
N ALA A 55 4.38 19.84 14.14
CA ALA A 55 3.30 18.89 13.86
C ALA A 55 2.81 18.24 15.16
N LYS A 56 1.50 18.26 15.37
CA LYS A 56 0.84 17.62 16.51
C LYS A 56 1.23 16.14 16.56
N SER A 57 1.63 15.68 17.73
CA SER A 57 1.90 14.26 17.92
C SER A 57 0.59 13.48 17.87
N SER A 58 0.67 12.18 17.57
CA SER A 58 -0.47 11.27 17.66
C SER A 58 -1.14 11.31 19.05
N GLN A 59 -0.38 11.57 20.12
CA GLN A 59 -0.94 11.78 21.45
C GLN A 59 -1.75 13.07 21.59
N ASP A 60 -1.36 14.14 20.91
CA ASP A 60 -2.10 15.41 20.96
C ASP A 60 -3.45 15.29 20.27
N PHE A 61 -3.51 14.57 19.14
CA PHE A 61 -4.76 14.21 18.49
C PHE A 61 -5.68 13.39 19.40
N LEU A 62 -5.13 12.38 20.09
CA LEU A 62 -5.89 11.57 21.06
C LEU A 62 -6.40 12.38 22.27
N ARG A 63 -5.70 13.44 22.67
CA ARG A 63 -6.14 14.35 23.74
C ARG A 63 -7.24 15.30 23.27
N GLU A 64 -7.17 15.79 22.03
CA GLU A 64 -8.22 16.63 21.43
C GLU A 64 -9.52 15.83 21.24
N ASP A 65 -9.44 14.59 20.76
CA ASP A 65 -10.61 13.74 20.52
C ASP A 65 -11.39 13.42 21.82
N ARG A 66 -10.70 13.32 22.96
CA ARG A 66 -11.33 13.15 24.28
C ARG A 66 -11.95 14.43 24.86
N ARG A 67 -11.66 15.60 24.29
CA ARG A 67 -12.17 16.89 24.75
C ARG A 67 -13.39 17.37 23.93
N ASN A 68 -13.69 16.72 22.82
CA ASN A 68 -14.94 16.87 22.06
C ASN A 68 -16.00 15.87 22.53
#